data_AF-A0A5P2CSK8-F1
#
_entry.id   AF-A0A5P2CSK8-F1
#
_cell.length_a   1.000
_cell.length_b   1.000
_cell.length_c   1.000
_cell.angle_alpha   90.00
_cell.angle_beta   90.00
_cell.angle_gamma   90.00
#
_symmetry.space_group_name_H-M   'P 1'
#
loop_
_entity.id
_entity.type
_entity.pdbx_description
1 polymer ?
#
loop_
_entity_poly.entity_id
_entity_poly.type
_entity_poly.pdbx_seq_one_letter_code
_entity_poly.pdbx_strand_id
1 'polypeptide(L)' 'MKVSKYAKAVVAGLAAGAASLATAMADGSLSTQEGLTAVAAVLAAWGLTWAVPNKPQGPQGL' A
#
# COMPACT_ATOMS: atom_id res chain seq x y z
N MET A 1 -5.62 3.81 22.06
CA MET A 1 -6.35 3.58 20.80
C MET A 1 -5.87 2.28 20.18
N LYS A 2 -6.76 1.37 19.75
CA LYS A 2 -6.38 0.11 19.09
C LYS A 2 -6.30 0.36 17.58
N VAL A 3 -5.13 0.17 16.98
CA VAL A 3 -4.94 0.32 15.53
C VAL A 3 -5.50 -0.92 14.85
N SER A 4 -6.39 -0.71 13.86
CA SER A 4 -7.02 -1.80 13.09
C SER A 4 -5.99 -2.72 12.43
N LYS A 5 -6.26 -4.03 12.38
CA LYS A 5 -5.40 -5.03 11.72
C LYS A 5 -5.17 -4.76 10.22
N TYR A 6 -6.08 -4.00 9.59
CA TYR A 6 -5.97 -3.62 8.18
C TYR A 6 -5.28 -2.28 7.95
N ALA A 7 -4.98 -1.52 9.00
CA ALA A 7 -4.38 -0.18 8.85
C ALA A 7 -3.09 -0.22 8.02
N LYS A 8 -2.25 -1.24 8.23
CA LYS A 8 -1.02 -1.44 7.45
C LYS A 8 -1.29 -1.58 5.95
N ALA A 9 -2.27 -2.40 5.56
CA ALA A 9 -2.59 -2.63 4.16
C ALA A 9 -3.20 -1.38 3.50
N VAL A 10 -4.06 -0.65 4.22
CA VAL A 10 -4.68 0.58 3.73
C VAL A 10 -3.62 1.67 3.51
N VAL A 11 -2.76 1.90 4.51
CA VAL A 11 -1.71 2.92 4.42
C VAL A 11 -0.70 2.56 3.32
N ALA A 12 -0.30 1.29 3.21
CA ALA A 12 0.62 0.86 2.17
C ALA A 12 0.03 1.00 0.76
N GLY A 13 -1.23 0.61 0.56
CA GLY A 13 -1.91 0.77 -0.72
C GLY A 13 -2.06 2.23 -1.12
N LEU A 14 -2.48 3.09 -0.19
CA LEU A 14 -2.59 4.53 -0.44
C LEU A 14 -1.23 5.15 -0.76
N ALA A 15 -0.19 4.84 0.00
CA ALA A 15 1.15 5.37 -0.23
C ALA A 15 1.71 4.95 -1.59
N ALA A 16 1.58 3.66 -1.94
CA ALA A 16 2.05 3.14 -3.22
C ALA A 16 1.29 3.73 -4.41
N GLY A 17 -0.05 3.76 -4.33
CA GLY A 17 -0.90 4.35 -5.36
C GLY A 17 -0.63 5.84 -5.55
N ALA A 18 -0.56 6.61 -4.46
CA ALA A 18 -0.29 8.04 -4.50
C ALA A 18 1.10 8.34 -5.09
N ALA A 19 2.15 7.61 -4.68
CA ALA A 19 3.49 7.80 -5.22
C ALA A 19 3.57 7.48 -6.73
N SER A 20 2.91 6.40 -7.17
CA SER A 20 2.85 6.05 -8.59
C SER A 20 2.12 7.11 -9.41
N LEU A 21 0.96 7.58 -8.93
CA LEU A 21 0.18 8.59 -9.62
C LEU A 21 0.87 9.96 -9.64
N ALA A 22 1.56 10.34 -8.56
CA ALA A 22 2.35 11.56 -8.52
C ALA A 22 3.48 11.56 -9.56
N THR A 23 4.05 10.38 -9.84
CA THR A 23 5.07 10.22 -10.89
C THR A 23 4.45 10.30 -12.27
N ALA A 24 3.33 9.62 -12.50
CA ALA A 24 2.64 9.62 -13.79
C ALA A 24 2.14 11.02 -14.19
N MET A 25 1.62 11.79 -13.22
CA MET A 25 1.13 13.14 -13.48
C MET A 25 2.23 14.18 -13.78
N ALA A 26 3.51 13.81 -13.74
CA ALA A 26 4.61 14.74 -13.95
C ALA A 26 4.60 15.40 -15.34
N ASP A 27 4.06 14.73 -16.35
CA ASP A 27 3.95 15.26 -17.72
C ASP A 27 2.58 15.87 -18.05
N GLY A 28 1.65 15.89 -17.08
CA GLY A 28 0.33 16.51 -17.21
C GLY A 28 -0.72 15.64 -17.92
N SER A 29 -0.41 14.41 -18.29
CA SER A 29 -1.38 13.44 -18.81
C SER A 29 -1.38 12.17 -17.96
N LEU A 30 -2.46 11.38 -18.05
CA LEU A 30 -2.50 10.05 -17.45
C LEU A 30 -2.85 9.05 -18.53
N SER A 31 -1.88 8.23 -18.92
CA SER A 31 -2.05 7.18 -19.90
C SER A 31 -2.62 5.89 -19.27
N THR A 32 -3.22 5.04 -20.10
CA THR A 32 -3.71 3.73 -19.67
C THR A 32 -2.60 2.87 -19.06
N GLN A 33 -1.37 2.95 -19.59
CA GLN A 33 -0.23 2.19 -19.09
C GLN A 33 0.18 2.65 -17.68
N GLU A 34 0.11 3.94 -17.40
CA GLU A 34 0.41 4.48 -16.07
C GLU A 34 -0.68 4.14 -15.06
N GLY A 35 -1.94 4.17 -15.48
CA GLY A 35 -3.04 3.67 -14.67
C GLY A 35 -2.86 2.20 -14.29
N LEU A 36 -2.43 1.37 -15.25
CA LEU A 36 -2.11 -0.04 -14.99
C LEU A 36 -0.92 -0.20 -14.04
N THR A 37 0.10 0.66 -14.19
CA THR A 37 1.27 0.69 -13.31
C THR A 37 0.90 1.06 -11.88
N ALA A 38 0.00 2.03 -11.69
CA ALA A 38 -0.50 2.41 -10.37
C ALA A 38 -1.25 1.25 -9.70
N VAL A 39 -2.11 0.55 -10.45
CA VAL A 39 -2.81 -0.66 -9.94
C VAL A 39 -1.80 -1.74 -9.56
N ALA A 40 -0.81 -2.02 -10.43
CA ALA A 40 0.23 -3.00 -10.15
C ALA A 40 1.05 -2.63 -8.90
N ALA A 41 1.36 -1.35 -8.71
CA ALA A 41 2.07 -0.85 -7.53
C ALA A 41 1.26 -1.06 -6.24
N VAL A 42 -0.04 -0.79 -6.26
CA VAL A 42 -0.94 -1.05 -5.11
C VAL A 42 -1.01 -2.54 -4.79
N LEU A 43 -1.16 -3.40 -5.82
CA LEU A 43 -1.17 -4.85 -5.64
C LEU A 43 0.16 -5.38 -5.08
N ALA A 44 1.29 -4.88 -5.57
CA ALA A 44 2.61 -5.22 -5.05
C ALA A 44 2.75 -4.81 -3.58
N ALA A 45 2.30 -3.60 -3.22
CA ALA A 45 2.31 -3.13 -1.84
C ALA A 45 1.45 -4.02 -0.94
N TRP A 46 0.27 -4.43 -1.38
CA TRP A 46 -0.56 -5.36 -0.62
C TRP A 46 0.08 -6.74 -0.47
N GLY A 47 0.68 -7.28 -1.53
CA GLY A 47 1.46 -8.51 -1.48
C GLY A 47 2.57 -8.45 -0.42
N LEU A 48 3.31 -7.33 -0.36
CA LEU A 48 4.31 -7.09 0.68
C LEU A 48 3.70 -6.99 2.08
N THR A 49 2.55 -6.30 2.23
CA THR A 49 1.90 -6.21 3.55
C THR A 49 1.35 -7.54 4.04
N TRP A 50 0.95 -8.43 3.14
CA TRP A 50 0.52 -9.79 3.45
C TRP A 50 1.72 -10.68 3.82
N ALA A 51 2.82 -10.57 3.09
CA ALA A 51 4.05 -11.33 3.35
C ALA A 51 4.72 -10.97 4.69
N VAL A 52 4.52 -9.75 5.19
CA VAL A 52 5.08 -9.30 6.47
C VAL A 52 4.00 -9.28 7.56
N PRO A 53 4.01 -10.21 8.52
CA PRO A 53 3.02 -10.27 9.60
C PRO A 53 3.03 -9.01 10.48
N ASN A 54 1.86 -8.66 11.03
CA ASN A 54 1.77 -7.63 12.07
C ASN A 54 2.26 -8.20 13.40
N LYS A 55 2.95 -7.38 14.20
CA LYS A 55 3.33 -7.78 15.56
C LYS A 55 2.07 -8.15 16.36
N PRO A 56 2.09 -9.24 17.13
CA PRO A 56 1.03 -9.54 18.08
C PRO A 56 0.81 -8.35 19.03
N GLN A 57 -0.43 -7.92 19.18
CA GLN A 57 -0.78 -6.83 20.09
C GLN A 57 -1.11 -7.41 21.49
N GLY A 58 -0.09 -7.63 22.34
CA GLY A 58 -0.27 -8.01 23.76
C GLY A 58 0.83 -8.92 24.31
N PRO A 59 1.11 -8.92 25.64
CA PRO A 59 2.30 -9.54 26.23
C PRO A 59 2.32 -11.03 25.90
N GLN A 60 3.44 -11.47 25.32
CA GLN A 60 3.71 -12.88 25.08
C GLN A 60 3.56 -13.60 26.42
N GLY A 61 2.56 -14.48 26.48
CA GLY A 61 2.21 -15.24 27.66
C GLY A 61 3.42 -16.00 28.20
N LEU A 62 3.42 -16.10 29.53
CA LEU A 62 4.17 -17.06 30.33
C LEU A 62 4.16 -18.46 29.71
#